data_AF-A0A354W5R0-F1
#
_entry.id   AF-A0A354W5R0-F1
#
_cell.length_a   1.000
_cell.length_b   1.000
_cell.length_c   1.000
_cell.angle_alpha   90.00
_cell.angle_beta   90.00
_cell.angle_gamma   90.00
#
_symmetry.space_group_name_H-M   'P 1'
#
loop_
_entity.id
_entity.type
_entity.pdbx_description
1 polymer ?
#
loop_
_entity_poly.entity_id
_entity_poly.type
_entity_poly.pdbx_seq_one_letter_code
_entity_poly.pdbx_strand_id
1 'polypeptide(L)'
;MGNTLRLILGDQLNAQHSWFSTANNHITYVMIESREEGSYAPHHIQKVTGIFSAMRQFAHSLQSLGHDVHYHNILDGNEPNLRTILASVARNKGVVKIEMQEPDEWRLREDLEKLRGEGFEISWCSSEHFISSNAEFRGLFEGKKTFLMETFYRALRKRTGLLMDGKQPVGGKWNYDAQNRKKLPKDHLPPPPFVPSTDVSKAYADAIAAKLPTIGKLEDPKHFYWPTTPIQAWEIFDHWLQYGLHAFGDYQDALTTKSWSLYHSRISFALNTKMIQPLEVCQRVETYYRANPEVPLNAVEGFIRQILGWREFMRCVYWHRMPEFAS
;
A
#
# COMPACT_ATOMS: atom_id res chain seq x y z
N MET A 1 5.19 29.07 -17.46
CA MET A 1 5.72 27.83 -16.86
C MET A 1 5.38 26.70 -17.82
N GLY A 2 6.30 25.78 -18.07
CA GLY A 2 6.03 24.64 -18.97
C GLY A 2 5.05 23.65 -18.35
N ASN A 3 4.30 22.93 -19.18
CA ASN A 3 3.43 21.85 -18.72
C ASN A 3 4.29 20.69 -18.17
N THR A 4 3.78 20.02 -17.15
CA THR A 4 4.45 18.92 -16.43
C THR A 4 3.55 17.70 -16.43
N LEU A 5 4.16 16.52 -16.59
CA LEU A 5 3.45 15.25 -16.54
C LEU A 5 3.80 14.53 -15.23
N ARG A 6 2.79 14.12 -14.47
CA ARG A 6 2.96 13.41 -13.19
C ARG A 6 2.47 11.98 -13.31
N LEU A 7 3.38 11.00 -13.25
CA LEU A 7 2.99 9.59 -13.24
C LEU A 7 2.46 9.19 -11.85
N ILE A 8 1.33 8.49 -11.83
CA ILE A 8 0.79 7.81 -10.66
C ILE A 8 0.70 6.32 -10.99
N LEU A 9 1.43 5.50 -10.23
CA LEU A 9 1.42 4.04 -10.38
C LEU A 9 0.20 3.40 -9.69
N GLY A 10 -0.10 2.14 -10.04
CA GLY A 10 -1.26 1.42 -9.52
C GLY A 10 -1.22 1.14 -8.01
N ASP A 11 -0.05 1.28 -7.40
CA ASP A 11 0.17 1.18 -5.96
C ASP A 11 0.33 2.55 -5.27
N GLN A 12 0.10 3.67 -5.98
CA GLN A 12 0.30 5.05 -5.51
C GLN A 12 -1.02 5.82 -5.35
N LEU A 13 -2.08 5.14 -4.91
CA LEU A 13 -3.44 5.70 -4.80
C LEU A 13 -3.65 6.49 -3.50
N ASN A 14 -2.66 7.31 -3.14
CA ASN A 14 -2.65 8.14 -1.94
C ASN A 14 -3.38 9.46 -2.18
N ALA A 15 -4.67 9.52 -1.83
CA ALA A 15 -5.48 10.75 -1.94
C ALA A 15 -4.95 11.92 -1.09
N GLN A 16 -4.13 11.66 -0.07
CA GLN A 16 -3.55 12.68 0.82
C GLN A 16 -2.19 13.19 0.35
N HIS A 17 -1.65 12.68 -0.78
CA HIS A 17 -0.36 13.12 -1.30
C HIS A 17 -0.38 14.61 -1.66
N SER A 18 0.70 15.33 -1.33
CA SER A 18 0.83 16.79 -1.50
C SER A 18 0.55 17.29 -2.91
N TRP A 19 0.80 16.45 -3.93
CA TRP A 19 0.45 16.73 -5.32
C TRP A 19 -1.03 17.11 -5.52
N PHE A 20 -1.95 16.51 -4.76
CA PHE A 20 -3.38 16.68 -4.97
C PHE A 20 -4.00 17.80 -4.14
N SER A 21 -3.20 18.51 -3.34
CA SER A 21 -3.66 19.59 -2.45
C SER A 21 -4.32 20.76 -3.18
N THR A 22 -3.88 21.05 -4.41
CA THR A 22 -4.45 22.09 -5.27
C THR A 22 -4.46 21.66 -6.73
N ALA A 23 -5.57 21.88 -7.43
CA ALA A 23 -5.62 21.71 -8.89
C ALA A 23 -4.72 22.73 -9.60
N ASN A 24 -4.02 22.29 -10.64
CA ASN A 24 -3.10 23.12 -11.41
C ASN A 24 -3.17 22.77 -12.89
N ASN A 25 -3.58 23.73 -13.73
CA ASN A 25 -3.78 23.54 -15.16
C ASN A 25 -2.50 23.31 -15.97
N HIS A 26 -1.32 23.44 -15.36
CA HIS A 26 -0.03 23.10 -15.96
C HIS A 26 0.40 21.66 -15.68
N ILE A 27 -0.40 20.88 -14.95
CA ILE A 27 -0.05 19.52 -14.54
C ILE A 27 -1.09 18.56 -15.11
N THR A 28 -0.62 17.61 -15.92
CA THR A 28 -1.40 16.43 -16.28
C THR A 28 -0.93 15.24 -15.46
N TYR A 29 -1.82 14.62 -14.71
CA TYR A 29 -1.57 13.32 -14.08
C TYR A 29 -1.78 12.19 -15.08
N VAL A 30 -0.92 11.17 -15.05
CA VAL A 30 -0.97 10.03 -15.96
C VAL A 30 -1.03 8.74 -15.16
N MET A 31 -2.00 7.91 -15.51
CA MET A 31 -2.17 6.56 -14.96
C MET A 31 -2.24 5.58 -16.13
N ILE A 32 -1.50 4.48 -16.04
CA ILE A 32 -1.34 3.53 -17.14
C ILE A 32 -1.59 2.11 -16.63
N GLU A 33 -2.59 1.44 -17.18
CA GLU A 33 -2.72 -0.01 -17.09
C GLU A 33 -1.81 -0.62 -18.18
N SER A 34 -0.69 -1.26 -17.81
CA SER A 34 0.26 -1.82 -18.78
C SER A 34 0.31 -3.36 -18.73
N ARG A 35 0.56 -3.98 -19.90
CA ARG A 35 0.65 -5.45 -19.98
C ARG A 35 1.93 -5.97 -19.35
N GLU A 36 3.03 -5.24 -19.45
CA GLU A 36 4.31 -5.60 -18.82
C GLU A 36 4.18 -5.71 -17.30
N GLU A 37 3.59 -4.69 -16.65
CA GLU A 37 3.36 -4.71 -15.19
C GLU A 37 2.30 -5.75 -14.80
N GLY A 38 1.41 -6.13 -15.71
CA GLY A 38 0.48 -7.24 -15.53
C GLY A 38 1.06 -8.63 -15.76
N SER A 39 2.32 -8.74 -16.22
CA SER A 39 2.90 -10.01 -16.71
C SER A 39 4.28 -10.37 -16.15
N TYR A 40 4.98 -9.46 -15.46
CA TYR A 40 6.34 -9.74 -14.97
C TYR A 40 6.40 -10.84 -13.90
N ALA A 41 5.26 -11.17 -13.27
CA ALA A 41 5.10 -12.29 -12.36
C ALA A 41 3.69 -12.91 -12.52
N PRO A 42 3.45 -14.15 -12.05
CA PRO A 42 2.14 -14.80 -12.14
C PRO A 42 1.15 -14.18 -11.15
N HIS A 43 0.64 -13.00 -11.47
CA HIS A 43 -0.29 -12.27 -10.61
C HIS A 43 -1.65 -12.97 -10.53
N HIS A 44 -2.25 -12.97 -9.35
CA HIS A 44 -3.60 -13.46 -9.18
C HIS A 44 -4.62 -12.53 -9.86
N ILE A 45 -5.63 -13.07 -10.54
CA ILE A 45 -6.62 -12.28 -11.28
C ILE A 45 -7.39 -11.27 -10.40
N GLN A 46 -7.63 -11.62 -9.14
CA GLN A 46 -8.22 -10.69 -8.15
C GLN A 46 -7.31 -9.49 -7.86
N LYS A 47 -5.98 -9.67 -7.79
CA LYS A 47 -5.02 -8.57 -7.58
C LYS A 47 -5.08 -7.58 -8.75
N VAL A 48 -4.95 -8.10 -9.97
CA VAL A 48 -4.99 -7.30 -11.20
C VAL A 48 -6.30 -6.53 -11.31
N THR A 49 -7.43 -7.24 -11.17
CA THR A 49 -8.77 -6.65 -11.26
C THR A 49 -8.99 -5.58 -10.17
N GLY A 50 -8.56 -5.85 -8.94
CA GLY A 50 -8.66 -4.91 -7.83
C GLY A 50 -7.83 -3.64 -8.06
N ILE A 51 -6.59 -3.76 -8.52
CA ILE A 51 -5.71 -2.62 -8.83
C ILE A 51 -6.31 -1.79 -9.97
N PHE A 52 -6.73 -2.41 -11.08
CA PHE A 52 -7.33 -1.67 -12.20
C PHE A 52 -8.61 -0.95 -11.76
N SER A 53 -9.51 -1.61 -11.03
CA SER A 53 -10.71 -0.96 -10.51
C SER A 53 -10.39 0.22 -9.60
N ALA A 54 -9.41 0.06 -8.70
CA ALA A 54 -8.97 1.11 -7.79
C ALA A 54 -8.32 2.30 -8.54
N MET A 55 -7.48 2.02 -9.53
CA MET A 55 -6.87 3.05 -10.38
C MET A 55 -7.92 3.86 -11.12
N ARG A 56 -8.92 3.21 -11.73
CA ARG A 56 -10.02 3.88 -12.44
C ARG A 56 -10.82 4.77 -11.49
N GLN A 57 -11.15 4.29 -10.29
CA GLN A 57 -11.89 5.09 -9.31
C GLN A 57 -11.07 6.26 -8.77
N PHE A 58 -9.76 6.07 -8.59
CA PHE A 58 -8.85 7.14 -8.18
C PHE A 58 -8.73 8.22 -9.25
N ALA A 59 -8.59 7.83 -10.52
CA ALA A 59 -8.56 8.76 -11.66
C ALA A 59 -9.84 9.60 -11.73
N HIS A 60 -11.01 8.98 -11.62
CA HIS A 60 -12.29 9.70 -11.58
C HIS A 60 -12.39 10.65 -10.38
N SER A 61 -11.87 10.25 -9.21
CA SER A 61 -11.86 11.13 -8.03
C SER A 61 -10.94 12.33 -8.21
N LEU A 62 -9.78 12.16 -8.85
CA LEU A 62 -8.89 13.28 -9.18
C LEU A 62 -9.54 14.23 -10.18
N GLN A 63 -10.20 13.70 -11.20
CA GLN A 63 -10.94 14.50 -12.20
C GLN A 63 -12.09 15.29 -11.56
N SER A 64 -12.85 14.69 -10.64
CA SER A 64 -13.95 15.40 -9.96
C SER A 64 -13.45 16.51 -9.02
N LEU A 65 -12.21 16.42 -8.56
CA LEU A 65 -11.51 17.47 -7.81
C LEU A 65 -10.85 18.54 -8.73
N GLY A 66 -11.02 18.44 -10.04
CA GLY A 66 -10.55 19.42 -11.02
C GLY A 66 -9.11 19.21 -11.51
N HIS A 67 -8.48 18.06 -11.22
CA HIS A 67 -7.16 17.72 -11.76
C HIS A 67 -7.28 17.21 -13.21
N ASP A 68 -6.34 17.60 -14.08
CA ASP A 68 -6.24 17.01 -15.43
C ASP A 68 -5.62 15.61 -15.32
N VAL A 69 -6.36 14.59 -15.76
CA VAL A 69 -5.94 13.19 -15.70
C VAL A 69 -6.06 12.56 -17.08
N HIS A 70 -4.92 12.08 -17.58
CA HIS A 70 -4.86 11.19 -18.73
C HIS A 70 -4.76 9.74 -18.24
N TYR A 71 -5.83 8.98 -18.45
CA TYR A 71 -5.89 7.57 -18.10
C TYR A 71 -5.69 6.72 -19.36
N HIS A 72 -4.72 5.81 -19.34
CA HIS A 72 -4.50 4.82 -20.39
C HIS A 72 -5.02 3.46 -19.91
N ASN A 73 -6.13 3.02 -20.50
CA ASN A 73 -6.71 1.70 -20.26
C ASN A 73 -5.87 0.60 -20.94
N ILE A 74 -5.87 -0.60 -20.37
CA ILE A 74 -5.10 -1.75 -20.88
C ILE A 74 -5.44 -2.12 -22.34
N LEU A 75 -6.60 -1.69 -22.84
CA LEU A 75 -7.08 -1.93 -24.21
C LEU A 75 -6.86 -0.74 -25.17
N ASP A 76 -6.36 0.40 -24.71
CA ASP A 76 -6.19 1.60 -25.56
C ASP A 76 -5.05 1.47 -26.58
N GLY A 77 -4.18 0.48 -26.42
CA GLY A 77 -3.07 0.23 -27.34
C GLY A 77 -2.45 -1.16 -27.23
N ASN A 78 -1.49 -1.43 -28.11
CA ASN A 78 -0.76 -2.70 -28.16
C ASN A 78 0.62 -2.63 -27.50
N GLU A 79 1.18 -1.44 -27.29
CA GLU A 79 2.46 -1.25 -26.60
C GLU A 79 2.35 -1.79 -25.16
N PRO A 80 3.14 -2.79 -24.75
CA PRO A 80 3.03 -3.39 -23.42
C PRO A 80 3.80 -2.64 -22.33
N ASN A 81 4.88 -1.91 -22.68
CA ASN A 81 5.81 -1.35 -21.72
C ASN A 81 5.33 0.02 -21.19
N LEU A 82 5.30 0.17 -19.87
CA LEU A 82 4.76 1.35 -19.20
C LEU A 82 5.55 2.61 -19.58
N ARG A 83 6.88 2.53 -19.60
CA ARG A 83 7.77 3.64 -19.94
C ARG A 83 7.53 4.13 -21.37
N THR A 84 7.40 3.21 -22.34
CA THR A 84 7.16 3.56 -23.75
C THR A 84 5.80 4.27 -23.91
N ILE A 85 4.75 3.79 -23.24
CA ILE A 85 3.44 4.47 -23.23
C ILE A 85 3.58 5.88 -22.63
N LEU A 86 4.23 6.01 -21.47
CA LEU A 86 4.44 7.29 -20.81
C LEU A 86 5.20 8.30 -21.69
N ALA A 87 6.27 7.86 -22.34
CA ALA A 87 7.05 8.67 -23.27
C ALA A 87 6.20 9.14 -24.47
N SER A 88 5.34 8.26 -25.00
CA SER A 88 4.40 8.60 -26.07
C SER A 88 3.41 9.68 -25.62
N VAL A 89 2.80 9.53 -24.44
CA VAL A 89 1.89 10.53 -23.87
C VAL A 89 2.59 11.88 -23.68
N ALA A 90 3.81 11.88 -23.15
CA ALA A 90 4.60 13.10 -22.96
C ALA A 90 4.89 13.81 -24.29
N ARG A 91 5.34 13.07 -25.32
CA ARG A 91 5.60 13.62 -26.67
C ARG A 91 4.34 14.18 -27.32
N ASN A 92 3.23 13.45 -27.25
CA ASN A 92 1.95 13.90 -27.83
C ASN A 92 1.42 15.18 -27.17
N LYS A 93 1.74 15.40 -25.89
CA LYS A 93 1.39 16.62 -25.15
C LYS A 93 2.45 17.73 -25.26
N GLY A 94 3.58 17.49 -25.94
CA GLY A 94 4.69 18.44 -26.01
C GLY A 94 5.36 18.72 -24.67
N VAL A 95 5.31 17.76 -23.73
CA VAL A 95 5.87 17.88 -22.38
C VAL A 95 7.26 17.27 -22.31
N VAL A 96 8.23 18.03 -21.79
CA VAL A 96 9.60 17.56 -21.54
C VAL A 96 9.87 17.17 -20.08
N LYS A 97 9.06 17.68 -19.14
CA LYS A 97 9.24 17.45 -17.70
C LYS A 97 8.27 16.38 -17.18
N ILE A 98 8.81 15.32 -16.58
CA ILE A 98 8.07 14.24 -15.96
C ILE A 98 8.45 14.16 -14.47
N GLU A 99 7.47 14.24 -13.59
CA GLU A 99 7.64 14.03 -12.15
C GLU A 99 7.01 12.71 -11.74
N MET A 100 7.67 11.97 -10.85
CA MET A 100 7.24 10.64 -10.43
C MET A 100 7.41 10.50 -8.92
N GLN A 101 6.48 9.81 -8.27
CA GLN A 101 6.70 9.33 -6.91
C GLN A 101 7.64 8.11 -6.97
N GLU A 102 8.53 7.95 -6.00
CA GLU A 102 9.39 6.77 -5.88
C GLU A 102 8.53 5.48 -5.92
N PRO A 103 8.78 4.55 -6.86
CA PRO A 103 8.08 3.28 -6.93
C PRO A 103 8.54 2.38 -5.78
N ASP A 104 7.79 1.31 -5.51
CA ASP A 104 8.15 0.33 -4.46
C ASP A 104 9.00 -0.85 -5.00
N GLU A 105 9.33 -0.85 -6.29
CA GLU A 105 10.20 -1.86 -6.94
C GLU A 105 11.42 -1.22 -7.63
N TRP A 106 12.60 -1.79 -7.38
CA TRP A 106 13.87 -1.40 -8.00
C TRP A 106 13.86 -1.55 -9.53
N ARG A 107 13.33 -2.66 -10.05
CA ARG A 107 13.19 -2.91 -11.50
C ARG A 107 12.48 -1.75 -12.20
N LEU A 108 11.35 -1.32 -11.65
CA LEU A 108 10.54 -0.24 -12.22
C LEU A 108 11.25 1.11 -12.08
N ARG A 109 11.93 1.35 -10.94
CA ARG A 109 12.77 2.54 -10.73
C ARG A 109 13.86 2.67 -11.79
N GLU A 110 14.56 1.57 -12.09
CA GLU A 110 15.61 1.52 -13.11
C GLU A 110 15.04 1.69 -14.52
N ASP A 111 13.92 1.04 -14.84
CA ASP A 111 13.33 1.17 -16.17
C ASP A 111 12.89 2.61 -16.44
N LEU A 112 12.11 3.21 -15.52
CA LEU A 112 11.64 4.60 -15.65
C LEU A 112 12.79 5.62 -15.76
N GLU A 113 13.95 5.34 -15.15
CA GLU A 113 15.07 6.27 -15.21
C GLU A 113 15.73 6.36 -16.60
N LYS A 114 15.49 5.37 -17.46
CA LYS A 114 15.93 5.40 -18.86
C LYS A 114 15.27 6.52 -19.67
N LEU A 115 14.14 7.07 -19.21
CA LEU A 115 13.49 8.23 -19.84
C LEU A 115 14.40 9.46 -19.94
N ARG A 116 15.39 9.61 -19.05
CA ARG A 116 16.39 10.68 -19.19
C ARG A 116 17.16 10.58 -20.49
N GLY A 117 17.52 9.36 -20.90
CA GLY A 117 18.19 9.10 -22.17
C GLY A 117 17.31 9.36 -23.40
N GLU A 118 15.99 9.46 -23.21
CA GLU A 118 15.01 9.78 -24.25
C GLU A 118 14.73 11.30 -24.37
N GLY A 119 15.46 12.14 -23.61
CA GLY A 119 15.35 13.60 -23.67
C GLY A 119 14.36 14.21 -22.67
N PHE A 120 13.86 13.45 -21.69
CA PHE A 120 12.96 13.97 -20.65
C PHE A 120 13.72 14.44 -19.40
N GLU A 121 13.28 15.55 -18.82
CA GLU A 121 13.67 15.97 -17.49
C GLU A 121 12.86 15.18 -16.46
N ILE A 122 13.52 14.29 -15.72
CA ILE A 122 12.90 13.47 -14.69
C ILE A 122 13.16 14.04 -13.30
N SER A 123 12.14 14.10 -12.45
CA SER A 123 12.30 14.36 -11.01
C SER A 123 11.49 13.37 -10.18
N TRP A 124 12.01 13.07 -8.98
CA TRP A 124 11.43 12.10 -8.06
C TRP A 124 11.00 12.78 -6.76
N CYS A 125 9.88 12.35 -6.20
CA CYS A 125 9.46 12.71 -4.85
C CYS A 125 9.07 11.48 -4.04
N SER A 126 8.96 11.65 -2.72
CA SER A 126 8.37 10.63 -1.85
C SER A 126 6.95 10.30 -2.28
N SER A 127 6.48 9.07 -2.03
CA SER A 127 5.05 8.72 -2.12
C SER A 127 4.24 9.13 -0.88
N GLU A 128 4.90 9.74 0.11
CA GLU A 128 4.33 10.28 1.34
C GLU A 128 3.49 9.27 2.14
N HIS A 129 3.82 7.97 1.99
CA HIS A 129 3.06 6.89 2.62
C HIS A 129 3.83 6.15 3.70
N PHE A 130 5.13 5.98 3.53
CA PHE A 130 5.97 5.32 4.54
C PHE A 130 6.25 6.25 5.70
N ILE A 131 6.18 5.69 6.91
CA ILE A 131 6.39 6.42 8.15
C ILE A 131 7.86 6.83 8.28
N SER A 132 8.76 6.01 7.75
CA SER A 132 10.21 6.17 7.80
C SER A 132 10.84 6.42 6.43
N SER A 133 12.00 7.05 6.44
CA SER A 133 12.85 7.26 5.27
C SER A 133 14.04 6.31 5.22
N ASN A 134 14.55 6.07 4.00
CA ASN A 134 15.80 5.32 3.80
C ASN A 134 17.00 6.00 4.47
N ALA A 135 16.97 7.34 4.61
CA ALA A 135 18.01 8.09 5.30
C ALA A 135 18.02 7.81 6.80
N GLU A 136 16.85 7.80 7.46
CA GLU A 136 16.73 7.43 8.87
C GLU A 136 17.21 6.00 9.12
N PHE A 137 16.85 5.06 8.23
CA PHE A 137 17.31 3.67 8.35
C PHE A 137 18.84 3.56 8.24
N ARG A 138 19.45 4.21 7.24
CA ARG A 138 20.91 4.23 7.08
C ARG A 138 21.61 4.84 8.28
N GLY A 139 21.12 5.97 8.80
CA GLY A 139 21.69 6.60 10.00
C GLY A 139 21.60 5.71 11.24
N LEU A 140 20.49 4.98 11.42
CA LEU A 140 20.32 4.10 12.57
C LEU A 140 21.28 2.89 12.57
N PHE A 141 21.63 2.41 11.37
CA PHE A 141 22.46 1.22 11.18
C PHE A 141 23.84 1.51 10.57
N GLU A 142 24.28 2.77 10.57
CA GLU A 142 25.60 3.15 10.08
C GLU A 142 26.70 2.35 10.79
N GLY A 143 27.61 1.75 10.01
CA GLY A 143 28.68 0.89 10.51
C GLY A 143 28.25 -0.47 11.07
N LYS A 144 26.95 -0.80 11.09
CA LYS A 144 26.45 -2.09 11.62
C LYS A 144 26.37 -3.14 10.52
N LYS A 145 26.83 -4.36 10.84
CA LYS A 145 26.79 -5.51 9.92
C LYS A 145 25.40 -6.16 9.82
N THR A 146 24.58 -6.01 10.86
CA THR A 146 23.26 -6.64 10.97
C THR A 146 22.18 -5.61 11.27
N PHE A 147 20.99 -5.83 10.70
CA PHE A 147 19.81 -5.01 10.93
C PHE A 147 18.85 -5.79 11.81
N LEU A 148 18.43 -5.21 12.92
CA LEU A 148 17.47 -5.82 13.84
C LEU A 148 16.17 -5.02 13.81
N MET A 149 15.07 -5.68 13.46
CA MET A 149 13.74 -5.06 13.40
C MET A 149 13.38 -4.40 14.73
N GLU A 150 13.69 -5.05 15.86
CA GLU A 150 13.39 -4.50 17.19
C GLU A 150 14.07 -3.15 17.44
N THR A 151 15.34 -2.98 17.05
CA THR A 151 16.06 -1.71 17.19
C THR A 151 15.38 -0.61 16.38
N PHE A 152 14.97 -0.93 15.15
CA PHE A 152 14.27 -0.01 14.26
C PHE A 152 12.89 0.38 14.78
N TYR A 153 12.10 -0.61 15.20
CA TYR A 153 10.77 -0.41 15.78
C TYR A 153 10.82 0.46 17.04
N ARG A 154 11.78 0.24 17.95
CA ARG A 154 11.96 1.09 19.14
C ARG A 154 12.29 2.55 18.77
N ALA A 155 13.11 2.77 17.74
CA ALA A 155 13.43 4.11 17.26
C ALA A 155 12.17 4.80 16.70
N LEU A 156 11.37 4.08 15.91
CA LEU A 156 10.12 4.60 15.36
C LEU A 156 9.07 4.89 16.44
N ARG A 157 8.87 4.00 17.41
CA ARG A 157 8.00 4.24 18.58
C ARG A 157 8.35 5.55 19.31
N LYS A 158 9.65 5.77 19.57
CA LYS A 158 10.13 7.00 20.22
C LYS A 158 9.88 8.24 19.36
N ARG A 159 10.09 8.15 18.05
CA ARG A 159 9.91 9.27 17.13
C ARG A 159 8.44 9.63 16.94
N THR A 160 7.56 8.64 16.82
CA THR A 160 6.13 8.86 16.57
C THR A 160 5.32 9.09 17.84
N GLY A 161 5.85 8.69 19.00
CA GLY A 161 5.13 8.73 20.27
C GLY A 161 4.13 7.59 20.46
N LEU A 162 3.99 6.69 19.48
CA LEU A 162 3.03 5.58 19.54
C LEU A 162 3.36 4.63 20.70
N LEU A 163 2.39 4.39 21.58
CA LEU A 163 2.53 3.55 22.77
C LEU A 163 3.74 3.95 23.65
N MET A 164 3.89 5.26 23.85
CA MET A 164 4.88 5.86 24.73
C MET A 164 4.22 6.65 25.86
N ASP A 165 4.73 6.51 27.09
CA ASP A 165 4.44 7.38 28.24
C ASP A 165 5.71 8.19 28.53
N GLY A 166 5.77 9.40 27.96
CA GLY A 166 6.98 10.20 27.92
C GLY A 166 8.09 9.46 27.16
N LYS A 167 9.16 9.05 27.88
CA LYS A 167 10.30 8.32 27.30
C LYS A 167 10.21 6.81 27.43
N GLN A 168 9.23 6.30 28.17
CA GLN A 168 9.09 4.86 28.46
C GLN A 168 7.98 4.24 27.60
N PRO A 169 8.09 2.96 27.22
CA PRO A 169 7.00 2.28 26.54
C PRO A 169 5.82 2.08 27.49
N VAL A 170 4.59 2.25 26.98
CA VAL A 170 3.36 1.89 27.70
C VAL A 170 3.46 0.43 28.19
N GLY A 171 3.10 0.19 29.45
CA GLY A 171 3.17 -1.14 30.08
C GLY A 171 4.58 -1.63 30.43
N GLY A 172 5.62 -0.81 30.24
CA GLY A 172 6.99 -1.08 30.69
C GLY A 172 7.81 -2.03 29.82
N LYS A 173 7.24 -2.59 28.75
CA LYS A 173 7.94 -3.45 27.78
C LYS A 173 7.75 -2.95 26.35
N TRP A 174 8.77 -3.14 25.52
CA TRP A 174 8.70 -2.75 24.12
C TRP A 174 7.88 -3.71 23.27
N ASN A 175 7.86 -4.99 23.64
CA ASN A 175 7.32 -6.07 22.83
C ASN A 175 6.57 -7.09 23.72
N TYR A 176 5.38 -7.51 23.30
CA TYR A 176 4.53 -8.49 23.97
C TYR A 176 4.30 -9.78 23.17
N ASP A 177 5.11 -10.05 22.13
CA ASP A 177 4.99 -11.19 21.20
C ASP A 177 4.82 -12.56 21.87
N ALA A 178 5.50 -12.78 23.00
CA ALA A 178 5.41 -14.04 23.74
C ALA A 178 3.98 -14.35 24.24
N GLN A 179 3.11 -13.34 24.33
CA GLN A 179 1.70 -13.49 24.74
C GLN A 179 0.77 -13.80 23.55
N ASN A 180 1.27 -13.69 22.31
CA ASN A 180 0.45 -13.75 21.09
C ASN A 180 0.34 -15.16 20.48
N ARG A 181 0.33 -16.20 21.33
CA ARG A 181 0.46 -17.61 20.91
C ARG A 181 -0.61 -18.51 21.52
N LYS A 182 -1.78 -17.97 21.88
CA LYS A 182 -2.86 -18.78 22.46
C LYS A 182 -3.44 -19.68 21.38
N LYS A 183 -3.83 -20.89 21.79
CA LYS A 183 -4.56 -21.81 20.90
C LYS A 183 -6.01 -21.35 20.76
N LEU A 184 -6.53 -21.39 19.54
CA LEU A 184 -7.95 -21.17 19.27
C LEU A 184 -8.78 -22.28 19.91
N PRO A 185 -9.77 -21.98 20.76
CA PRO A 185 -10.66 -23.00 21.33
C PRO A 185 -11.43 -23.73 20.23
N LYS A 186 -11.71 -25.03 20.43
CA LYS A 186 -12.27 -25.93 19.40
C LYS A 186 -13.56 -25.40 18.75
N ASP A 187 -14.44 -24.82 19.55
CA ASP A 187 -15.76 -24.34 19.14
C ASP A 187 -15.83 -22.81 19.04
N HIS A 188 -14.67 -22.14 19.08
CA HIS A 188 -14.59 -20.70 18.88
C HIS A 188 -14.88 -20.33 17.44
N LEU A 189 -15.81 -19.39 17.25
CA LEU A 189 -16.14 -18.81 15.96
C LEU A 189 -15.76 -17.32 15.99
N PRO A 190 -14.69 -16.92 15.29
CA PRO A 190 -14.38 -15.51 15.11
C PRO A 190 -15.55 -14.78 14.44
N PRO A 191 -15.76 -13.49 14.72
CA PRO A 191 -16.76 -12.71 14.03
C PRO A 191 -16.49 -12.72 12.51
N PRO A 192 -17.53 -12.77 11.66
CA PRO A 192 -17.35 -12.67 10.23
C PRO A 192 -16.71 -11.30 9.92
N PRO A 193 -15.77 -11.24 8.97
CA PRO A 193 -15.18 -9.97 8.62
C PRO A 193 -16.16 -9.16 7.76
N PHE A 194 -16.08 -7.83 7.84
CA PHE A 194 -16.74 -6.98 6.87
C PHE A 194 -16.15 -7.22 5.47
N VAL A 195 -17.02 -7.25 4.46
CA VAL A 195 -16.66 -7.39 3.06
C VAL A 195 -17.39 -6.30 2.27
N PRO A 196 -16.68 -5.38 1.59
CA PRO A 196 -17.34 -4.49 0.65
C PRO A 196 -17.91 -5.30 -0.52
N SER A 197 -18.76 -4.67 -1.32
CA SER A 197 -19.29 -5.25 -2.55
C SER A 197 -19.16 -4.22 -3.66
N THR A 198 -18.19 -4.42 -4.56
CA THR A 198 -17.98 -3.56 -5.73
C THR A 198 -18.12 -4.38 -7.01
N ASP A 199 -18.80 -3.83 -8.02
CA ASP A 199 -18.79 -4.41 -9.35
C ASP A 199 -17.47 -4.04 -10.07
N VAL A 200 -16.63 -5.04 -10.27
CA VAL A 200 -15.34 -4.95 -10.99
C VAL A 200 -15.39 -5.68 -12.34
N SER A 201 -16.58 -6.05 -12.83
CA SER A 201 -16.76 -6.84 -14.06
C SER A 201 -16.08 -6.23 -15.27
N LYS A 202 -16.07 -4.90 -15.38
CA LYS A 202 -15.39 -4.21 -16.49
C LYS A 202 -13.87 -4.35 -16.41
N ALA A 203 -13.27 -4.13 -15.24
CA ALA A 203 -11.83 -4.31 -15.04
C ALA A 203 -11.41 -5.78 -15.24
N TYR A 204 -12.22 -6.72 -14.77
CA TYR A 204 -12.02 -8.15 -14.99
C TYR A 204 -12.06 -8.51 -16.47
N ALA A 205 -13.10 -8.08 -17.20
CA ALA A 205 -13.25 -8.32 -18.63
C ALA A 205 -12.08 -7.74 -19.44
N ASP A 206 -11.64 -6.52 -19.10
CA ASP A 206 -10.51 -5.87 -19.77
C ASP A 206 -9.19 -6.63 -19.52
N ALA A 207 -8.94 -7.13 -18.30
CA ALA A 207 -7.77 -7.96 -17.99
C ALA A 207 -7.73 -9.27 -18.80
N ILE A 208 -8.89 -9.92 -18.97
CA ILE A 208 -9.03 -11.13 -19.80
C ILE A 208 -8.86 -10.80 -21.29
N ALA A 209 -9.49 -9.73 -21.78
CA ALA A 209 -9.38 -9.29 -23.17
C ALA A 209 -7.94 -8.90 -23.53
N ALA A 210 -7.20 -8.32 -22.58
CA ALA A 210 -5.78 -8.01 -22.72
C ALA A 210 -4.86 -9.25 -22.66
N LYS A 211 -5.41 -10.44 -22.39
CA LYS A 211 -4.70 -11.72 -22.28
C LYS A 211 -3.58 -11.71 -21.24
N LEU A 212 -3.80 -11.07 -20.09
CA LEU A 212 -2.82 -11.06 -19.01
C LEU A 212 -2.61 -12.49 -18.47
N PRO A 213 -1.36 -12.91 -18.21
CA PRO A 213 -1.04 -14.27 -17.75
C PRO A 213 -1.32 -14.46 -16.25
N THR A 214 -2.59 -14.34 -15.87
CA THR A 214 -3.01 -14.38 -14.46
C THR A 214 -3.24 -15.80 -13.95
N ILE A 215 -3.04 -16.00 -12.65
CA ILE A 215 -3.41 -17.24 -11.93
C ILE A 215 -4.69 -17.08 -11.12
N GLY A 216 -5.26 -18.22 -10.70
CA GLY A 216 -6.40 -18.28 -9.79
C GLY A 216 -7.72 -17.88 -10.43
N LYS A 217 -8.72 -17.54 -9.59
CA LYS A 217 -10.09 -17.25 -10.03
C LYS A 217 -10.68 -16.05 -9.32
N LEU A 218 -11.57 -15.35 -10.01
CA LEU A 218 -12.51 -14.39 -9.44
C LEU A 218 -13.91 -14.92 -9.79
N GLU A 219 -14.59 -15.51 -8.81
CA GLU A 219 -15.85 -16.22 -9.04
C GLU A 219 -17.00 -15.27 -9.36
N ASP A 220 -17.10 -14.17 -8.61
CA ASP A 220 -18.14 -13.17 -8.79
C ASP A 220 -17.53 -11.76 -8.88
N PRO A 221 -17.32 -11.24 -10.10
CA PRO A 221 -16.83 -9.88 -10.28
C PRO A 221 -17.88 -8.81 -9.95
N LYS A 222 -19.17 -9.13 -9.78
CA LYS A 222 -20.18 -8.13 -9.37
C LYS A 222 -20.14 -7.84 -7.87
N HIS A 223 -19.62 -8.78 -7.08
CA HIS A 223 -19.54 -8.71 -5.63
C HIS A 223 -18.10 -8.86 -5.14
N PHE A 224 -17.21 -7.98 -5.64
CA PHE A 224 -15.80 -7.99 -5.25
C PHE A 224 -15.60 -7.51 -3.81
N TYR A 225 -14.92 -8.34 -3.02
CA TYR A 225 -14.84 -8.23 -1.56
C TYR A 225 -13.55 -7.60 -1.01
N TRP A 226 -12.70 -7.06 -1.90
CA TRP A 226 -11.53 -6.26 -1.52
C TRP A 226 -11.84 -4.77 -1.76
N PRO A 227 -11.24 -3.86 -0.97
CA PRO A 227 -11.51 -2.44 -1.12
C PRO A 227 -10.95 -1.94 -2.45
N THR A 228 -11.71 -1.09 -3.11
CA THR A 228 -11.29 -0.38 -4.33
C THR A 228 -11.27 1.14 -4.14
N THR A 229 -11.66 1.61 -2.96
CA THR A 229 -11.61 3.03 -2.55
C THR A 229 -11.06 3.17 -1.13
N PRO A 230 -10.51 4.35 -0.78
CA PRO A 230 -10.14 4.67 0.61
C PRO A 230 -11.29 4.51 1.61
N ILE A 231 -12.53 4.84 1.22
CA ILE A 231 -13.71 4.72 2.08
C ILE A 231 -13.92 3.25 2.47
N GLN A 232 -13.96 2.34 1.50
CA GLN A 232 -14.12 0.91 1.76
C GLN A 232 -12.96 0.33 2.59
N ALA A 233 -11.74 0.82 2.36
CA ALA A 233 -10.58 0.41 3.14
C ALA A 233 -10.71 0.81 4.62
N TRP A 234 -11.23 2.01 4.90
CA TRP A 234 -11.52 2.45 6.27
C TRP A 234 -12.70 1.69 6.89
N GLU A 235 -13.76 1.38 6.14
CA GLU A 235 -14.87 0.56 6.65
C GLU A 235 -14.40 -0.84 7.08
N ILE A 236 -13.53 -1.49 6.29
CA ILE A 236 -12.89 -2.76 6.66
C ILE A 236 -12.09 -2.60 7.95
N PHE A 237 -11.28 -1.54 8.03
CA PHE A 237 -10.45 -1.29 9.19
C PHE A 237 -11.26 -1.00 10.45
N ASP A 238 -12.25 -0.12 10.38
CA ASP A 238 -13.06 0.32 11.52
C ASP A 238 -13.92 -0.85 12.05
N HIS A 239 -14.46 -1.70 11.17
CA HIS A 239 -15.10 -2.96 11.58
C HIS A 239 -14.11 -3.89 12.30
N TRP A 240 -12.91 -4.08 11.74
CA TRP A 240 -11.89 -4.89 12.40
C TRP A 240 -11.44 -4.28 13.74
N LEU A 241 -11.36 -2.96 13.84
CA LEU A 241 -10.96 -2.28 15.06
C LEU A 241 -11.96 -2.58 16.19
N GLN A 242 -13.25 -2.55 15.89
CA GLN A 242 -14.32 -2.83 16.82
C GLN A 242 -14.40 -4.32 17.22
N TYR A 243 -14.35 -5.23 16.25
CA TYR A 243 -14.67 -6.65 16.48
C TYR A 243 -13.45 -7.58 16.46
N GLY A 244 -12.34 -7.12 15.91
CA GLY A 244 -11.14 -7.91 15.63
C GLY A 244 -9.98 -7.66 16.60
N LEU A 245 -9.71 -6.39 16.92
CA LEU A 245 -8.51 -5.97 17.65
C LEU A 245 -8.32 -6.71 18.98
N HIS A 246 -9.38 -6.87 19.78
CA HIS A 246 -9.28 -7.43 21.13
C HIS A 246 -8.65 -8.83 21.18
N ALA A 247 -8.82 -9.65 20.13
CA ALA A 247 -8.27 -11.00 20.07
C ALA A 247 -7.16 -11.16 19.01
N PHE A 248 -6.73 -10.07 18.37
CA PHE A 248 -5.67 -10.09 17.36
C PHE A 248 -4.39 -10.72 17.91
N GLY A 249 -3.93 -10.29 19.08
CA GLY A 249 -2.72 -10.81 19.71
C GLY A 249 -2.88 -12.28 20.07
N ASP A 250 -3.95 -12.63 20.79
CA ASP A 250 -4.17 -13.99 21.28
C ASP A 250 -4.11 -15.06 20.18
N TYR A 251 -4.70 -14.78 19.02
CA TYR A 251 -4.84 -15.74 17.92
C TYR A 251 -4.00 -15.38 16.69
N GLN A 252 -2.95 -14.58 16.86
CA GLN A 252 -2.11 -14.09 15.76
C GLN A 252 -1.51 -15.24 14.91
N ASP A 253 -1.13 -16.34 15.57
CA ASP A 253 -0.50 -17.51 14.95
C ASP A 253 -1.48 -18.69 14.78
N ALA A 254 -2.77 -18.51 15.09
CA ALA A 254 -3.75 -19.58 14.99
C ALA A 254 -4.11 -19.86 13.52
N LEU A 255 -4.47 -21.11 13.21
CA LEU A 255 -5.02 -21.52 11.91
C LEU A 255 -6.27 -22.36 12.12
N THR A 256 -7.29 -22.16 11.28
CA THR A 256 -8.56 -22.90 11.32
C THR A 256 -9.20 -22.95 9.94
N THR A 257 -9.94 -24.02 9.66
CA THR A 257 -10.76 -24.12 8.44
C THR A 257 -12.12 -23.43 8.58
N LYS A 258 -12.50 -22.99 9.79
CA LYS A 258 -13.79 -22.37 10.08
C LYS A 258 -13.84 -20.87 9.72
N SER A 259 -12.70 -20.21 9.61
CA SER A 259 -12.58 -18.79 9.29
C SER A 259 -11.28 -18.55 8.53
N TRP A 260 -11.41 -17.95 7.35
CA TRP A 260 -10.28 -17.62 6.49
C TRP A 260 -9.55 -16.34 6.93
N SER A 261 -10.20 -15.48 7.72
CA SER A 261 -9.64 -14.21 8.17
C SER A 261 -9.19 -14.21 9.63
N LEU A 262 -9.75 -15.10 10.46
CA LEU A 262 -9.60 -15.05 11.92
C LEU A 262 -9.78 -13.60 12.42
N TYR A 263 -8.83 -13.12 13.22
CA TYR A 263 -8.80 -11.78 13.79
C TYR A 263 -7.82 -10.86 13.06
N HIS A 264 -7.47 -11.15 11.80
CA HIS A 264 -6.62 -10.27 11.00
C HIS A 264 -7.41 -9.11 10.37
N SER A 265 -6.76 -7.95 10.25
CA SER A 265 -7.37 -6.71 9.77
C SER A 265 -7.71 -6.68 8.29
N ARG A 266 -7.07 -7.54 7.48
CA ARG A 266 -7.27 -7.62 6.02
C ARG A 266 -7.04 -6.30 5.25
N ILE A 267 -6.28 -5.37 5.83
CA ILE A 267 -6.00 -4.06 5.19
C ILE A 267 -4.71 -4.02 4.38
N SER A 268 -3.98 -5.14 4.22
CA SER A 268 -2.68 -5.15 3.53
C SER A 268 -2.78 -4.68 2.07
N PHE A 269 -3.84 -5.06 1.36
CA PHE A 269 -4.10 -4.58 0.00
C PHE A 269 -4.29 -3.06 -0.06
N ALA A 270 -5.08 -2.49 0.86
CA ALA A 270 -5.30 -1.05 0.95
C ALA A 270 -4.03 -0.27 1.35
N LEU A 271 -3.24 -0.81 2.29
CA LEU A 271 -1.95 -0.22 2.68
C LEU A 271 -0.96 -0.24 1.53
N ASN A 272 -0.88 -1.33 0.78
CA ASN A 272 0.10 -1.47 -0.30
C ASN A 272 -0.33 -0.79 -1.60
N THR A 273 -1.61 -0.45 -1.76
CA THR A 273 -2.09 0.46 -2.81
C THR A 273 -2.15 1.93 -2.35
N LYS A 274 -1.71 2.19 -1.11
CA LYS A 274 -1.64 3.51 -0.48
C LYS A 274 -3.00 4.22 -0.32
N MET A 275 -4.11 3.47 -0.34
CA MET A 275 -5.46 3.99 -0.12
C MET A 275 -5.67 4.56 1.30
N ILE A 276 -4.97 4.00 2.29
CA ILE A 276 -5.02 4.42 3.70
C ILE A 276 -3.62 4.60 4.27
N GLN A 277 -3.47 5.54 5.20
CA GLN A 277 -2.17 5.92 5.76
C GLN A 277 -1.76 5.01 6.94
N PRO A 278 -0.55 4.42 6.94
CA PRO A 278 -0.13 3.48 7.99
C PRO A 278 0.06 4.16 9.34
N LEU A 279 0.46 5.44 9.36
CA LEU A 279 0.55 6.20 10.61
C LEU A 279 -0.84 6.43 11.21
N GLU A 280 -1.81 6.85 10.39
CA GLU A 280 -3.19 7.06 10.82
C GLU A 280 -3.81 5.75 11.34
N VAL A 281 -3.58 4.63 10.66
CA VAL A 281 -3.98 3.29 11.12
C VAL A 281 -3.43 3.01 12.53
N CYS A 282 -2.13 3.21 12.75
CA CYS A 282 -1.53 2.98 14.07
C CYS A 282 -2.11 3.92 15.14
N GLN A 283 -2.30 5.21 14.80
CA GLN A 283 -2.85 6.21 15.71
C GLN A 283 -4.29 5.90 16.10
N ARG A 284 -5.12 5.43 15.16
CA ARG A 284 -6.50 4.99 15.44
C ARG A 284 -6.53 3.78 16.37
N VAL A 285 -5.64 2.80 16.18
CA VAL A 285 -5.52 1.66 17.11
C VAL A 285 -5.14 2.12 18.52
N GLU A 286 -4.15 3.01 18.66
CA GLU A 286 -3.77 3.53 19.97
C GLU A 286 -4.89 4.36 20.62
N THR A 287 -5.57 5.19 19.84
CA THR A 287 -6.72 5.99 20.32
C THR A 287 -7.84 5.07 20.81
N TYR A 288 -8.16 4.03 20.06
CA TYR A 288 -9.15 3.04 20.44
C TYR A 288 -8.75 2.31 21.73
N TYR A 289 -7.50 1.87 21.85
CA TYR A 289 -6.98 1.25 23.07
C TYR A 289 -7.12 2.16 24.30
N ARG A 290 -6.76 3.43 24.17
CA ARG A 290 -6.85 4.39 25.29
C ARG A 290 -8.30 4.66 25.72
N ALA A 291 -9.26 4.54 24.81
CA ALA A 291 -10.68 4.68 25.10
C ALA A 291 -11.34 3.39 25.62
N ASN A 292 -10.70 2.22 25.43
CA ASN A 292 -11.27 0.89 25.71
C ASN A 292 -10.27 0.05 26.53
N PRO A 293 -10.23 0.22 27.86
CA PRO A 293 -9.25 -0.44 28.75
C PRO A 293 -9.28 -1.97 28.74
N GLU A 294 -10.37 -2.59 28.27
CA GLU A 294 -10.53 -4.03 28.12
C GLU A 294 -9.72 -4.62 26.95
N VAL A 295 -9.31 -3.78 26.00
CA VAL A 295 -8.46 -4.21 24.89
C VAL A 295 -7.06 -4.51 25.42
N PRO A 296 -6.53 -5.72 25.24
CA PRO A 296 -5.28 -6.08 25.86
C PRO A 296 -4.10 -5.49 25.09
N LEU A 297 -3.11 -4.97 25.82
CA LEU A 297 -1.96 -4.26 25.26
C LEU A 297 -1.15 -5.14 24.28
N ASN A 298 -1.10 -6.46 24.47
CA ASN A 298 -0.38 -7.36 23.56
C ASN A 298 -0.98 -7.38 22.15
N ALA A 299 -2.30 -7.23 22.02
CA ALA A 299 -2.96 -7.15 20.73
C ALA A 299 -2.66 -5.81 20.04
N VAL A 300 -2.74 -4.71 20.79
CA VAL A 300 -2.49 -3.34 20.32
C VAL A 300 -1.03 -3.16 19.88
N GLU A 301 -0.08 -3.51 20.76
CA GLU A 301 1.35 -3.47 20.46
C GLU A 301 1.70 -4.42 19.33
N GLY A 302 1.17 -5.65 19.36
CA GLY A 302 1.41 -6.65 18.34
C GLY A 302 1.00 -6.18 16.95
N PHE A 303 -0.16 -5.52 16.84
CA PHE A 303 -0.67 -4.96 15.58
C PHE A 303 0.18 -3.80 15.09
N ILE A 304 0.42 -2.80 15.95
CA ILE A 304 1.25 -1.63 15.62
C ILE A 304 2.66 -2.08 15.20
N ARG A 305 3.23 -3.10 15.84
CA ARG A 305 4.53 -3.67 15.47
C ARG A 305 4.57 -4.30 14.09
N GLN A 306 3.47 -4.84 13.56
CA GLN A 306 3.44 -5.33 12.17
C GLN A 306 3.57 -4.19 11.16
N ILE A 307 2.96 -3.04 11.45
CA ILE A 307 2.92 -1.88 10.54
C ILE A 307 4.13 -0.97 10.77
N LEU A 308 4.25 -0.39 11.96
CA LEU A 308 5.35 0.51 12.32
C LEU A 308 6.70 -0.21 12.38
N GLY A 309 6.72 -1.51 12.70
CA GLY A 309 7.93 -2.31 12.77
C GLY A 309 8.22 -3.03 11.45
N TRP A 310 7.57 -4.17 11.22
CA TRP A 310 7.91 -5.07 10.12
C TRP A 310 7.74 -4.46 8.73
N ARG A 311 6.61 -3.82 8.42
CA ARG A 311 6.37 -3.23 7.10
C ARG A 311 7.41 -2.17 6.76
N GLU A 312 7.63 -1.22 7.67
CA GLU A 312 8.63 -0.16 7.49
C GLU A 312 10.06 -0.71 7.41
N PHE A 313 10.39 -1.70 8.25
CA PHE A 313 11.71 -2.35 8.26
C PHE A 313 11.99 -3.06 6.95
N MET A 314 11.05 -3.87 6.45
CA MET A 314 11.24 -4.64 5.21
C MET A 314 11.41 -3.73 4.00
N ARG A 315 10.66 -2.63 3.91
CA ARG A 315 10.84 -1.63 2.84
C ARG A 315 12.25 -1.03 2.86
N CYS A 316 12.75 -0.64 4.04
CA CYS A 316 14.08 -0.06 4.14
C CYS A 316 15.18 -1.10 3.87
N VAL A 317 15.03 -2.34 4.34
CA VAL A 317 15.97 -3.42 4.05
C VAL A 317 16.02 -3.70 2.55
N TYR A 318 14.86 -3.76 1.88
CA TYR A 318 14.79 -3.94 0.44
C TYR A 318 15.62 -2.87 -0.30
N TRP A 319 15.33 -1.58 -0.07
CA TRP A 319 16.06 -0.50 -0.74
C TRP A 319 17.53 -0.38 -0.34
N HIS A 320 17.89 -0.81 0.87
CA HIS A 320 19.29 -0.81 1.30
C HIS A 320 20.09 -1.94 0.64
N ARG A 321 19.44 -3.08 0.35
CA ARG A 321 20.11 -4.30 -0.14
C ARG A 321 20.00 -4.50 -1.65
N MET A 322 19.15 -3.74 -2.33
CA MET A 322 19.11 -3.75 -3.79
C MET A 322 20.32 -3.00 -4.37
N PRO A 323 20.89 -3.48 -5.49
CA PRO A 323 20.38 -4.57 -6.33
C PRO A 323 20.74 -6.00 -5.88
N GLU A 324 21.68 -6.18 -4.94
CA GLU A 324 22.21 -7.50 -4.56
C GLU A 324 21.15 -8.45 -3.95
N PHE A 325 20.06 -7.91 -3.42
CA PHE A 325 18.96 -8.70 -2.84
C PHE A 325 18.13 -9.47 -3.86
N ALA A 326 18.27 -9.17 -5.16
CA ALA A 326 17.52 -9.84 -6.23
C ALA A 326 18.06 -11.24 -6.59
N SER A 327 19.27 -11.60 -6.13
CA SER A 327 19.92 -12.90 -6.36
C SER A 327 19.73 -13.85 -5.19
#